data_AF-A0A7C3HBX2-F1
#
_entry.id   AF-A0A7C3HBX2-F1
#
_cell.length_a   1.000
_cell.length_b   1.000
_cell.length_c   1.000
_cell.angle_alpha   90.00
_cell.angle_beta   90.00
_cell.angle_gamma   90.00
#
_symmetry.space_group_name_H-M   'P 1'
#
loop_
_entity.id
_entity.type
_entity.pdbx_description
1 polymer ?
#
loop_
_entity_poly.entity_id
_entity_poly.type
_entity_poly.pdbx_seq_one_letter_code
_entity_poly.pdbx_strand_id
1 'polypeptide(L)'
;MYNSSTYCYPFHADLISIIAKDIVKNHHAQWPFLQDVIVLLPNYRRAADLQQAILREYQNDASPTAMLGPQIYSLKDYITRTTTLDQAVIPHDARELILIEALQTHRDLFSGQNHLTTAYALLELFDE
;
A
#
# COMPACT_ATOMS: atom_id res chain seq x y z
N MET A 1 17.32 -6.36 -12.84
CA MET A 1 18.04 -5.50 -11.87
C MET A 1 17.16 -4.31 -11.56
N TYR A 2 16.51 -4.28 -10.39
CA TYR A 2 15.76 -3.11 -9.95
C TYR A 2 16.74 -2.12 -9.33
N ASN A 3 16.87 -0.93 -9.93
CA ASN A 3 17.73 0.11 -9.38
C ASN A 3 16.92 0.82 -8.27
N SER A 4 17.11 0.41 -7.03
CA SER A 4 16.44 1.04 -5.89
C SER A 4 17.18 2.31 -5.48
N SER A 5 16.56 3.47 -5.68
CA SER A 5 17.03 4.76 -5.17
C SER A 5 16.15 5.17 -4.00
N THR A 6 16.75 5.49 -2.85
CA THR A 6 16.04 5.98 -1.67
C THR A 6 16.24 7.48 -1.53
N TYR A 7 15.14 8.22 -1.41
CA TYR A 7 15.15 9.68 -1.24
C TYR A 7 14.56 10.05 0.12
N CYS A 8 15.27 10.90 0.88
CA CYS A 8 14.82 11.45 2.15
C CYS A 8 14.38 12.89 1.96
N TYR A 9 13.15 13.20 2.36
CA TYR A 9 12.60 14.56 2.30
C TYR A 9 12.26 15.05 3.71
N PRO A 10 12.34 16.37 3.96
CA PRO A 10 11.96 16.93 5.25
C PRO A 10 10.45 16.80 5.49
N PHE A 11 10.04 16.76 6.76
CA PHE A 11 8.65 16.52 7.16
C PHE A 11 7.64 17.52 6.55
N HIS A 12 8.06 18.76 6.33
CA HIS A 12 7.21 19.82 5.77
C HIS A 12 7.21 19.85 4.24
N ALA A 13 7.97 18.97 3.57
CA ALA A 13 7.98 18.90 2.12
C ALA A 13 6.62 18.40 1.61
N ASP A 14 6.12 19.03 0.56
CA ASP A 14 4.97 18.49 -0.16
C ASP A 14 5.40 17.33 -1.06
N LEU A 15 5.44 16.15 -0.46
CA LEU A 15 5.80 14.90 -1.13
C LEU A 15 4.98 14.64 -2.39
N ILE A 16 3.72 15.06 -2.43
CA ILE A 16 2.85 14.80 -3.58
C ILE A 16 3.35 15.60 -4.79
N SER A 17 3.62 16.89 -4.61
CA SER A 17 4.15 17.73 -5.67
C SER A 17 5.54 17.28 -6.14
N ILE A 18 6.40 16.86 -5.20
CA ILE A 18 7.74 16.37 -5.53
C ILE A 18 7.66 15.08 -6.36
N ILE A 19 6.88 14.09 -5.89
CA ILE A 19 6.72 12.82 -6.58
C ILE A 19 6.07 13.01 -7.95
N ALA A 20 5.06 13.89 -8.07
CA ALA A 20 4.41 14.18 -9.35
C ALA A 20 5.41 14.70 -10.39
N LYS A 21 6.28 15.65 -9.99
CA LYS A 21 7.35 16.18 -10.85
C LYS A 21 8.35 15.10 -11.26
N ASP A 22 8.76 14.27 -10.31
CA ASP A 22 9.72 13.20 -10.60
C ASP A 22 9.13 12.14 -11.54
N ILE A 23 7.85 11.77 -11.39
CA ILE A 23 7.17 10.83 -12.29
C ILE A 23 7.13 11.42 -13.71
N VAL A 24 6.68 12.67 -13.86
CA VAL A 24 6.60 13.36 -15.15
C VAL A 24 7.98 13.42 -15.83
N LYS A 25 9.00 13.84 -15.09
CA LYS A 25 10.37 13.99 -15.60
C LYS A 25 11.00 12.66 -16.01
N ASN A 26 10.89 11.63 -15.17
CA ASN A 26 11.55 10.34 -15.40
C ASN A 26 10.84 9.50 -16.47
N HIS A 27 9.55 9.73 -16.68
CA HIS A 27 8.72 8.98 -17.64
C HIS A 27 8.32 9.79 -18.87
N HIS A 28 8.99 10.92 -19.14
CA HIS A 28 8.70 11.78 -20.31
C HIS A 28 8.71 10.99 -21.64
N ALA A 29 9.57 9.97 -21.77
CA ALA A 29 9.64 9.13 -22.98
C ALA A 29 8.37 8.30 -23.24
N GLN A 30 7.54 8.08 -22.23
CA GLN A 30 6.33 7.24 -22.31
C GLN A 30 5.07 8.09 -22.54
N TRP A 31 5.21 9.39 -22.77
CA TRP A 31 4.06 10.29 -22.89
C TRP A 31 3.22 10.00 -24.14
N PRO A 32 1.87 10.04 -24.05
CA PRO A 32 1.02 10.39 -22.90
C PRO A 32 0.54 9.18 -22.07
N PHE A 33 1.27 8.06 -22.10
CA PHE A 33 0.86 6.76 -21.56
C PHE A 33 1.67 6.37 -20.32
N LEU A 34 1.12 6.64 -19.13
CA LEU A 34 1.75 6.30 -17.85
C LEU A 34 1.15 5.04 -17.21
N GLN A 35 0.33 4.25 -17.92
CA GLN A 35 -0.33 3.08 -17.32
C GLN A 35 0.63 1.99 -16.79
N ASP A 36 1.87 1.96 -17.27
CA ASP A 36 2.90 1.01 -16.82
C ASP A 36 3.63 1.48 -15.55
N VAL A 37 3.38 2.72 -15.12
CA VAL A 37 3.93 3.27 -13.88
C VAL A 37 3.04 2.86 -12.71
N ILE A 38 3.61 2.09 -11.78
CA ILE A 38 2.96 1.66 -10.56
C ILE A 38 3.42 2.56 -9.40
N VAL A 39 2.47 3.18 -8.72
CA VAL A 39 2.74 3.95 -7.51
C VAL A 39 2.09 3.26 -6.32
N LEU A 40 2.89 2.93 -5.31
CA LEU A 40 2.43 2.34 -4.07
C LEU A 40 2.37 3.40 -2.98
N LEU A 41 1.19 3.63 -2.43
CA LEU A 41 0.96 4.53 -1.30
C LEU A 41 0.67 3.72 -0.04
N PRO A 42 1.10 4.17 1.16
CA PRO A 42 0.76 3.49 2.42
C PRO A 42 -0.76 3.38 2.65
N ASN A 43 -1.51 4.40 2.20
CA ASN A 43 -2.96 4.39 2.18
C ASN A 43 -3.49 5.15 0.97
N TYR A 44 -4.71 4.82 0.54
CA TYR A 44 -5.31 5.38 -0.67
C TYR A 44 -5.81 6.82 -0.51
N ARG A 45 -5.74 7.43 0.69
CA ARG A 45 -6.38 8.73 0.98
C ARG A 45 -5.86 9.87 0.11
N ARG A 46 -4.59 9.83 -0.29
CA ARG A 46 -3.94 10.86 -1.11
C ARG A 46 -3.77 10.48 -2.58
N ALA A 47 -4.38 9.37 -3.03
CA ALA A 47 -4.27 8.92 -4.42
C ALA A 47 -4.85 9.96 -5.39
N ALA A 48 -6.01 10.54 -5.05
CA ALA A 48 -6.64 11.59 -5.86
C ALA A 48 -5.77 12.85 -5.94
N ASP A 49 -5.19 13.29 -4.81
CA ASP A 49 -4.29 14.44 -4.77
C ASP A 49 -3.07 14.21 -5.68
N LEU A 50 -2.48 13.01 -5.64
CA LEU A 50 -1.35 12.64 -6.48
C LEU A 50 -1.73 12.66 -7.96
N GLN A 51 -2.86 12.06 -8.32
CA GLN A 51 -3.31 12.02 -9.70
C GLN A 51 -3.58 13.43 -10.26
N GLN A 52 -4.15 14.32 -9.45
CA GLN A 52 -4.32 15.73 -9.83
C GLN A 52 -2.99 16.46 -9.97
N ALA A 53 -2.04 16.23 -9.07
CA ALA A 53 -0.72 16.84 -9.16
C ALA A 53 0.02 16.42 -10.43
N ILE A 54 0.00 15.12 -10.77
CA ILE A 54 0.58 14.60 -12.02
C ILE A 54 -0.08 15.24 -13.24
N LEU A 55 -1.42 15.35 -13.24
CA LEU A 55 -2.15 15.97 -14.34
C LEU A 55 -1.78 17.46 -14.51
N ARG A 56 -1.57 18.19 -13.41
CA ARG A 56 -1.13 19.60 -13.45
C ARG A 56 0.28 19.73 -14.02
N GLU A 57 1.21 18.90 -13.56
CA GLU A 57 2.58 18.89 -14.09
C GLU A 57 2.60 18.51 -15.57
N TYR A 58 1.75 17.56 -15.99
CA TYR A 58 1.58 17.18 -17.40
C TYR A 58 1.08 18.34 -18.27
N GLN A 59 0.06 19.09 -17.81
CA GLN A 59 -0.46 20.25 -18.54
C GLN A 59 0.54 21.40 -18.68
N ASN A 60 1.51 21.50 -17.77
CA ASN A 60 2.54 22.53 -17.83
C ASN A 60 3.62 22.21 -18.88
N ASP A 61 3.89 20.94 -19.16
CA ASP A 61 4.99 20.49 -20.03
C ASP A 61 4.50 20.12 -21.45
N ALA A 62 3.27 19.60 -21.59
CA ALA A 62 2.68 19.23 -22.87
C ALA A 62 1.43 20.06 -23.23
N SER A 63 1.19 20.20 -24.54
CA SER A 63 -0.09 20.72 -25.04
C SER A 63 -1.24 19.80 -24.62
N PRO A 64 -2.40 20.36 -24.22
CA PRO A 64 -3.48 19.61 -23.58
C PRO A 64 -4.00 18.50 -24.48
N THR A 65 -3.58 17.27 -24.16
CA THR A 65 -4.02 16.02 -24.77
C THR A 65 -4.46 15.11 -23.63
N ALA A 66 -5.40 14.19 -23.88
CA ALA A 66 -5.78 13.21 -22.86
C ALA A 66 -4.56 12.37 -22.43
N MET A 67 -4.40 12.16 -21.12
CA MET A 67 -3.32 11.38 -20.51
C MET A 67 -3.90 10.09 -19.91
N LEU A 68 -3.25 8.95 -20.15
CA LEU A 68 -3.49 7.74 -19.37
C LEU A 68 -2.56 7.78 -18.15
N GLY A 69 -3.15 7.95 -16.96
CA GLY A 69 -2.40 8.12 -15.73
C GLY A 69 -1.79 6.83 -15.17
N PRO A 70 -0.90 6.95 -14.17
CA PRO A 70 -0.31 5.81 -13.50
C PRO A 70 -1.32 5.00 -12.71
N GLN A 71 -0.95 3.75 -12.42
CA GLN A 71 -1.73 2.87 -11.56
C GLN A 71 -1.33 3.11 -10.10
N ILE A 72 -2.25 3.65 -9.30
CA ILE A 72 -2.02 3.97 -7.89
C ILE A 72 -2.70 2.91 -7.03
N TYR A 73 -1.95 2.29 -6.12
CA TYR A 73 -2.43 1.24 -5.23
C TYR A 73 -1.97 1.43 -3.79
N SER A 74 -2.67 0.81 -2.84
CA SER A 74 -2.01 0.44 -1.59
C SER A 74 -1.13 -0.79 -1.82
N LEU A 75 -0.11 -1.01 -0.98
CA LEU A 75 0.72 -2.22 -1.07
C LEU A 75 -0.14 -3.50 -0.99
N LYS A 76 -1.13 -3.51 -0.09
CA LYS A 76 -2.07 -4.63 0.08
C LYS A 76 -2.89 -4.89 -1.19
N ASP A 77 -3.46 -3.85 -1.78
CA ASP A 77 -4.27 -3.98 -3.00
C ASP A 77 -3.41 -4.44 -4.19
N TYR A 78 -2.18 -3.93 -4.28
CA TYR A 78 -1.25 -4.30 -5.33
C TYR A 78 -0.90 -5.78 -5.26
N ILE A 79 -0.51 -6.28 -4.08
CA ILE A 79 -0.19 -7.70 -3.89
C ILE A 79 -1.40 -8.57 -4.20
N THR A 80 -2.58 -8.21 -3.69
CA THR A 80 -3.83 -8.97 -3.92
C THR A 80 -4.18 -9.09 -5.40
N ARG A 81 -3.85 -8.09 -6.22
CA ARG A 81 -4.13 -8.07 -7.66
C ARG A 81 -3.06 -8.74 -8.51
N THR A 82 -1.80 -8.70 -8.07
CA THR A 82 -0.66 -9.14 -8.88
C THR A 82 -0.14 -10.53 -8.51
N THR A 83 -0.45 -10.99 -7.30
CA THR A 83 0.01 -12.28 -6.80
C THR A 83 -1.16 -13.23 -6.66
N THR A 84 -1.07 -14.36 -7.36
CA THR A 84 -1.93 -15.51 -7.05
C THR A 84 -1.33 -16.20 -5.84
N LEU A 85 -2.01 -16.13 -4.71
CA LEU A 85 -1.59 -16.87 -3.53
C LEU A 85 -2.07 -18.32 -3.71
N ASP A 86 -1.15 -19.27 -3.57
CA ASP A 86 -1.49 -20.70 -3.59
C ASP A 86 -2.43 -21.09 -2.45
N GLN A 87 -2.51 -20.25 -1.41
CA GLN A 87 -3.37 -20.41 -0.25
C GLN A 87 -4.08 -19.10 0.09
N ALA A 88 -5.35 -19.18 0.46
CA ALA A 88 -6.11 -18.02 0.87
C ALA A 88 -5.54 -17.43 2.17
N VAL A 89 -5.36 -16.10 2.22
CA VAL A 89 -5.06 -15.39 3.47
C VAL A 89 -6.27 -15.52 4.38
N ILE A 90 -6.06 -16.03 5.59
CA ILE A 90 -7.12 -16.14 6.59
C ILE A 90 -7.59 -14.72 6.95
N PRO A 91 -8.88 -14.39 6.77
CA PRO A 91 -9.39 -13.07 7.12
C PRO A 91 -9.26 -12.84 8.63
N HIS A 92 -9.15 -11.56 9.03
CA HIS A 92 -8.87 -11.17 10.41
C HIS A 92 -9.82 -11.84 11.42
N ASP A 93 -11.13 -11.76 11.17
CA ASP A 93 -12.16 -12.33 12.04
C ASP A 93 -12.03 -13.85 12.18
N ALA A 94 -11.67 -14.55 11.10
CA ALA A 94 -11.44 -16.00 11.14
C ALA A 94 -10.16 -16.35 11.91
N ARG A 95 -9.12 -15.53 11.77
CA ARG A 95 -7.85 -15.69 12.50
C ARG A 95 -8.06 -15.51 14.00
N GLU A 96 -8.92 -14.58 14.40
CA GLU A 96 -9.32 -14.38 15.79
C GLU A 96 -10.03 -15.61 16.36
N LEU A 97 -11.03 -16.14 15.67
CA LEU A 97 -11.74 -17.34 16.09
C LEU A 97 -10.82 -18.55 16.22
N ILE A 98 -9.96 -18.79 15.22
CA ILE A 98 -8.98 -19.88 15.22
C ILE A 98 -8.05 -19.77 16.44
N LEU A 99 -7.59 -18.56 16.76
CA LEU A 99 -6.67 -18.35 17.87
C LEU A 99 -7.37 -18.56 19.22
N ILE A 100 -8.62 -18.11 19.37
CA ILE A 100 -9.42 -18.37 20.56
C ILE A 100 -9.64 -19.87 20.75
N GLU A 101 -9.97 -20.61 19.69
CA GLU A 101 -10.15 -22.07 19.74
C GLU A 101 -8.85 -22.79 20.12
N ALA A 102 -7.71 -22.36 19.58
CA ALA A 102 -6.40 -22.91 19.93
C ALA A 102 -6.07 -22.67 21.42
N LEU A 103 -6.30 -21.46 21.93
CA LEU A 103 -6.09 -21.12 23.35
C LEU A 103 -7.03 -21.91 24.28
N GLN A 104 -8.27 -22.14 23.85
CA GLN A 104 -9.21 -22.98 24.60
C GLN A 104 -8.83 -24.45 24.62
N THR A 105 -8.14 -24.94 23.60
CA THR A 105 -7.65 -26.32 23.51
C THR A 105 -6.44 -26.54 24.41
N HIS A 106 -5.61 -25.52 24.60
CA HIS A 106 -4.40 -25.55 25.43
C HIS A 106 -4.55 -24.69 26.70
N ARG A 107 -5.62 -24.92 27.48
CA ARG A 107 -5.92 -24.13 28.70
C ARG A 107 -4.81 -24.20 29.76
N ASP A 108 -4.06 -25.28 29.75
CA ASP A 108 -2.92 -25.55 30.62
C ASP A 108 -1.75 -24.60 30.36
N LEU A 109 -1.57 -24.13 29.11
CA LEU A 109 -0.52 -23.17 28.76
C LEU A 109 -0.83 -21.74 29.22
N PHE A 110 -2.10 -21.39 29.39
CA PHE A 110 -2.56 -20.02 29.70
C PHE A 110 -3.49 -19.96 30.92
N SER A 111 -3.32 -20.88 31.87
CA SER A 111 -4.21 -20.99 33.03
C SER A 111 -4.27 -19.69 33.85
N GLY A 112 -5.46 -19.11 33.96
CA GLY A 112 -5.72 -17.90 34.76
C GLY A 112 -5.83 -16.59 33.97
N GLN A 113 -5.58 -16.60 32.66
CA GLN A 113 -5.77 -15.44 31.78
C GLN A 113 -7.11 -15.51 31.04
N ASN A 114 -7.67 -14.34 30.69
CA ASN A 114 -8.82 -14.29 29.78
C ASN A 114 -8.35 -14.63 28.36
N HIS A 115 -8.82 -15.74 27.79
CA HIS A 115 -8.41 -16.21 26.47
C HIS A 115 -8.74 -15.22 25.35
N LEU A 116 -9.82 -14.44 25.47
CA LEU A 116 -10.14 -13.39 24.51
C LEU A 116 -9.08 -12.29 24.52
N THR A 117 -8.74 -11.80 25.71
CA THR A 117 -7.71 -10.76 25.87
C THR A 117 -6.34 -11.25 25.40
N THR A 118 -6.03 -12.53 25.66
CA THR A 118 -4.79 -13.16 25.20
C THR A 118 -4.77 -13.30 23.68
N ALA A 119 -5.89 -13.67 23.05
CA ALA A 119 -6.01 -13.74 21.60
C ALA A 119 -5.77 -12.37 20.95
N TYR A 120 -6.38 -11.30 21.47
CA TYR A 120 -6.17 -9.95 20.94
C TYR A 120 -4.71 -9.50 21.04
N ALA A 121 -4.07 -9.70 22.19
CA ALA A 121 -2.66 -9.32 22.39
C ALA A 121 -1.72 -10.10 21.45
N LEU A 122 -2.01 -11.39 21.22
CA LEU A 122 -1.24 -12.21 20.28
C LEU A 122 -1.47 -11.79 18.82
N LEU A 123 -2.70 -11.45 18.44
CA LEU A 123 -2.99 -10.93 17.10
C LEU A 123 -2.28 -9.61 16.84
N GLU A 124 -2.26 -8.71 17.83
CA GLU A 124 -1.53 -7.44 17.76
C GLU A 124 -0.02 -7.70 17.57
N LEU A 125 0.56 -8.61 18.35
CA LEU A 125 1.96 -9.02 18.21
C LEU A 125 2.28 -9.62 16.82
N PHE A 126 1.34 -10.36 16.21
CA PHE A 126 1.54 -10.95 14.88
C PHE A 126 1.30 -9.95 13.73
N ASP A 127 0.63 -8.83 13.99
CA ASP A 127 0.34 -7.78 13.00
C ASP A 127 1.38 -6.63 13.03
N GLU A 128 2.24 -6.55 14.07
CA GLU A 128 3.46 -5.71 14.11
C GLU A 128 4.56 -6.18 13.13
#